data_AF-A0A6A6M081-F1
#
_entry.id   AF-A0A6A6M081-F1
#
_cell.length_a   1.000
_cell.length_b   1.000
_cell.length_c   1.000
_cell.angle_alpha   90.00
_cell.angle_beta   90.00
_cell.angle_gamma   90.00
#
_symmetry.space_group_name_H-M   'P 1'
#
loop_
_entity.id
_entity.type
_entity.pdbx_description
1 polymer ?
#
loop_
_entity_poly.entity_id
_entity_poly.type
_entity_poly.pdbx_seq_one_letter_code
_entity_poly.pdbx_strand_id
1 'polypeptide(L)'
;MRGNASRIDLISNSYPPHMAFVKAFVAKLLRDFSSRESARRGLERAFEASLKIVKDSLEEYSSPDFRGDHNETEAIQRLSLHRALTNGKHLLWLVERMIELRVADCAVKEWSEQPAFTADLQRAFREDAWRNIVPGLPAVVLRCTSKLANAVAAGTILAARQDIVYVSFVFKHT
;
A
#
# COMPACT_ATOMS: atom_id res chain seq x y z
N MET A 1 -15.70 -4.97 59.69
CA MET A 1 -14.85 -4.05 58.92
C MET A 1 -14.92 -4.45 57.46
N ARG A 2 -15.21 -3.49 56.59
CA ARG A 2 -15.64 -3.64 55.20
C ARG A 2 -14.61 -2.95 54.29
N GLY A 3 -14.25 -3.57 53.17
CA GLY A 3 -13.79 -2.92 51.94
C GLY A 3 -12.28 -2.69 51.78
N ASN A 4 -11.65 -3.41 50.84
CA ASN A 4 -11.24 -2.85 49.55
C ASN A 4 -10.50 -3.90 48.70
N ALA A 5 -11.28 -4.74 48.01
CA ALA A 5 -10.84 -5.41 46.79
C ALA A 5 -11.29 -4.53 45.62
N SER A 6 -10.44 -3.61 45.16
CA SER A 6 -10.67 -2.82 43.93
C SER A 6 -9.39 -2.10 43.54
N ARG A 7 -8.46 -2.77 42.84
CA ARG A 7 -7.47 -2.08 42.01
C ARG A 7 -6.77 -2.96 40.95
N ILE A 8 -7.45 -3.99 40.45
CA ILE A 8 -6.97 -4.79 39.31
C ILE A 8 -7.84 -4.60 38.05
N ASP A 9 -8.85 -3.71 38.10
CA ASP A 9 -9.81 -3.51 36.99
C ASP A 9 -9.66 -2.22 36.17
N LEU A 10 -8.50 -1.56 36.23
CA LEU A 10 -8.11 -0.55 35.24
C LEU A 10 -6.72 -0.98 34.78
N ILE A 11 -6.51 -1.68 33.68
CA ILE A 11 -6.82 -1.26 32.31
C ILE A 11 -7.08 -2.56 31.53
N SER A 12 -8.34 -2.95 31.38
CA SER A 12 -8.74 -3.81 30.27
C SER A 12 -8.49 -3.00 29.01
N ASN A 13 -7.36 -3.26 28.38
CA ASN A 13 -6.99 -2.68 27.10
C ASN A 13 -7.87 -3.31 26.01
N SER A 14 -9.16 -2.98 26.03
CA SER A 14 -10.09 -3.35 24.98
C SER A 14 -9.87 -2.44 23.78
N TYR A 15 -8.75 -2.66 23.09
CA TYR A 15 -8.76 -2.46 21.66
C TYR A 15 -9.92 -3.31 21.13
N PRO A 16 -10.92 -2.73 20.43
CA PRO A 16 -11.87 -3.56 19.71
C PRO A 16 -11.01 -4.52 18.87
N PRO A 17 -11.25 -5.84 18.93
CA PRO A 17 -10.42 -6.78 18.19
C PRO A 17 -10.43 -6.28 16.76
N HIS A 18 -9.27 -6.02 16.15
CA HIS A 18 -9.12 -5.42 14.82
C HIS A 18 -10.17 -5.97 13.81
N MET A 19 -10.51 -7.25 13.95
CA MET A 19 -11.58 -7.97 13.27
C MET A 19 -13.00 -7.37 13.38
N ALA A 20 -13.41 -6.77 14.50
CA ALA A 20 -14.70 -6.10 14.65
C ALA A 20 -14.78 -4.81 13.82
N PHE A 21 -13.70 -4.03 13.77
CA PHE A 21 -13.62 -2.84 12.91
C PHE A 21 -13.62 -3.23 11.42
N VAL A 22 -12.86 -4.27 11.06
CA VAL A 22 -12.85 -4.85 9.71
C VAL A 22 -14.24 -5.33 9.31
N LYS A 23 -14.94 -6.09 10.16
CA LYS A 23 -16.30 -6.56 9.89
C LYS A 23 -17.28 -5.41 9.71
N ALA A 24 -17.20 -4.37 10.53
CA ALA A 24 -18.06 -3.20 10.41
C ALA A 24 -17.81 -2.42 9.12
N PHE A 25 -16.54 -2.28 8.71
CA PHE A 25 -16.17 -1.66 7.45
C PHE A 25 -16.69 -2.47 6.25
N VAL A 26 -16.45 -3.78 6.23
CA VAL A 26 -16.93 -4.68 5.18
C VAL A 26 -18.47 -4.65 5.11
N ALA A 27 -19.16 -4.70 6.25
CA ALA A 27 -20.61 -4.60 6.30
C ALA A 27 -21.13 -3.25 5.78
N LYS A 28 -20.48 -2.14 6.15
CA LYS A 28 -20.80 -0.81 5.61
C LYS A 28 -20.57 -0.77 4.10
N LEU A 29 -19.47 -1.32 3.62
CA LEU A 29 -19.14 -1.28 2.20
C LEU A 29 -20.09 -2.17 1.38
N LEU A 30 -20.45 -3.36 1.87
CA LEU A 30 -21.49 -4.19 1.26
C LEU A 30 -22.90 -3.60 1.33
N ARG A 31 -23.14 -2.64 2.24
CA ARG A 31 -24.38 -1.88 2.30
C ARG A 31 -24.38 -0.72 1.31
N ASP A 32 -23.24 -0.04 1.18
CA ASP A 32 -23.08 1.15 0.33
C ASP A 32 -22.89 0.74 -1.16
N PHE A 33 -22.49 -0.50 -1.45
CA PHE A 33 -22.44 -1.09 -2.79
C PHE A 33 -23.50 -2.17 -2.97
N SER A 34 -24.14 -2.22 -4.15
CA SER A 34 -25.20 -3.19 -4.46
C SER A 34 -24.78 -4.68 -4.40
N SER A 35 -23.48 -4.96 -4.39
CA SER A 35 -22.90 -6.30 -4.22
C SER A 35 -21.40 -6.24 -3.90
N ARG A 36 -20.84 -7.34 -3.36
CA ARG A 36 -19.38 -7.53 -3.21
C ARG A 36 -18.62 -7.33 -4.54
N GLU A 37 -19.28 -7.67 -5.64
CA GLU A 37 -18.73 -7.59 -6.99
C GLU A 37 -18.67 -6.12 -7.49
N SER A 38 -19.66 -5.29 -7.14
CA SER A 38 -19.60 -3.84 -7.35
C SER A 38 -18.50 -3.18 -6.51
N ALA A 39 -18.37 -3.59 -5.25
CA ALA A 39 -17.31 -3.15 -4.35
C ALA A 39 -15.91 -3.50 -4.88
N ARG A 40 -15.73 -4.75 -5.35
CA ARG A 40 -14.51 -5.22 -6.01
C ARG A 40 -14.12 -4.27 -7.14
N ARG A 41 -14.98 -4.10 -8.16
CA ARG A 41 -14.68 -3.22 -9.30
C ARG A 41 -14.34 -1.78 -8.92
N GLY A 42 -14.96 -1.25 -7.86
CA GLY A 42 -14.63 0.07 -7.34
C GLY A 42 -13.21 0.14 -6.77
N LEU A 43 -12.84 -0.86 -5.98
CA LEU A 43 -11.51 -0.97 -5.38
C LEU A 43 -10.43 -1.23 -6.44
N GLU A 44 -10.70 -2.10 -7.42
CA GLU A 44 -9.78 -2.40 -8.52
C GLU A 44 -9.41 -1.13 -9.30
N ARG A 45 -10.40 -0.35 -9.73
CA ARG A 45 -10.16 0.92 -10.44
C ARG A 45 -9.40 1.94 -9.60
N ALA A 46 -9.74 2.05 -8.31
CA ALA A 46 -9.04 2.96 -7.40
C ALA A 46 -7.59 2.54 -7.19
N PHE A 47 -7.33 1.23 -7.11
CA PHE A 47 -6.00 0.66 -7.00
C PHE A 47 -5.17 0.93 -8.25
N GLU A 48 -5.69 0.60 -9.43
CA GLU A 48 -5.02 0.85 -10.71
C GLU A 48 -4.70 2.33 -10.91
N ALA A 49 -5.66 3.22 -10.63
CA ALA A 49 -5.45 4.66 -10.74
C ALA A 49 -4.36 5.17 -9.79
N SER A 50 -4.39 4.72 -8.53
CA SER A 50 -3.39 5.10 -7.53
C SER A 50 -2.01 4.54 -7.87
N LEU A 51 -1.94 3.29 -8.35
CA LEU A 51 -0.70 2.61 -8.74
C LEU A 51 -0.08 3.32 -9.93
N LYS A 52 -0.88 3.68 -10.94
CA LYS A 52 -0.44 4.47 -12.08
C LYS A 52 0.18 5.79 -11.63
N ILE A 53 -0.49 6.54 -10.74
CA ILE A 53 0.06 7.80 -10.24
C ILE A 53 1.40 7.59 -9.51
N VAL A 54 1.53 6.54 -8.69
CA VAL A 54 2.79 6.23 -8.00
C VAL A 54 3.90 5.90 -8.99
N LYS A 55 3.60 5.09 -10.02
CA LYS A 55 4.55 4.75 -11.09
C LYS A 55 5.02 5.98 -11.85
N ASP A 56 4.07 6.75 -12.40
CA ASP A 56 4.36 7.95 -13.17
C ASP A 56 5.17 8.96 -12.34
N SER A 57 4.85 9.11 -11.05
CA SER A 57 5.57 10.02 -10.16
C SER A 57 7.00 9.54 -9.84
N LEU A 58 7.23 8.23 -9.78
CA LEU A 58 8.57 7.68 -9.56
C LEU A 58 9.42 7.68 -10.82
N GLU A 59 8.80 7.49 -11.98
CA GLU A 59 9.43 7.69 -13.29
C GLU A 59 9.88 9.15 -13.44
N GLU A 60 8.98 10.11 -13.21
CA GLU A 60 9.28 11.55 -13.29
C GLU A 60 10.37 11.98 -12.30
N TYR A 61 10.40 11.40 -11.09
CA TYR A 61 11.47 11.64 -10.13
C TYR A 61 12.82 11.07 -10.59
N SER A 62 12.83 9.82 -11.08
CA SER A 62 14.04 9.04 -11.30
C SER A 62 14.66 9.21 -12.70
N SER A 63 13.87 9.63 -13.68
CA SER A 63 14.31 9.95 -15.04
C SER A 63 13.62 11.23 -15.53
N PRO A 64 13.90 12.36 -14.91
CA PRO A 64 13.27 13.62 -15.27
C PRO A 64 13.60 14.04 -16.71
N ASP A 65 12.57 14.25 -17.55
CA ASP A 65 12.71 14.86 -18.88
C ASP A 65 12.65 16.38 -18.76
N PHE A 66 13.77 17.01 -18.36
CA PHE A 66 13.80 18.47 -18.19
C PHE A 66 14.72 19.16 -19.19
N ARG A 67 14.15 20.21 -19.80
CA ARG A 67 14.85 21.31 -20.48
C ARG A 67 14.78 22.61 -19.64
N GLY A 68 14.79 22.49 -18.30
CA GLY A 68 14.65 23.60 -17.35
C GLY A 68 15.92 23.85 -16.53
N ASP A 69 15.92 24.88 -15.68
CA ASP A 69 17.04 25.13 -14.76
C ASP A 69 17.06 24.14 -13.57
N HIS A 70 18.15 24.15 -12.80
CA HIS A 70 18.36 23.22 -11.70
C HIS A 70 17.30 23.33 -10.59
N ASN A 71 16.82 24.54 -10.30
CA ASN A 71 15.85 24.77 -9.23
C ASN A 71 14.46 24.27 -9.63
N GLU A 72 14.08 24.49 -10.88
CA GLU A 72 12.83 23.97 -11.44
C GLU A 72 12.83 22.43 -11.43
N THR A 73 13.95 21.83 -11.83
CA THR A 73 14.15 20.38 -11.78
C THR A 73 13.97 19.82 -10.37
N GLU A 74 14.61 20.43 -9.37
CA GLU A 74 14.53 19.97 -7.98
C GLU A 74 13.12 20.14 -7.40
N ALA A 75 12.43 21.22 -7.75
CA ALA A 75 11.05 21.47 -7.33
C ALA A 75 10.08 20.41 -7.88
N ILE A 76 10.21 20.06 -9.16
CA ILE A 76 9.38 19.01 -9.77
C ILE A 76 9.68 17.65 -9.13
N GLN A 77 10.96 17.29 -8.95
CA GLN A 77 11.34 16.05 -8.29
C GLN A 77 10.75 15.92 -6.87
N ARG A 78 10.77 17.01 -6.08
CA ARG A 78 10.12 17.04 -4.76
C ARG A 78 8.61 16.83 -4.86
N LEU A 79 7.96 17.50 -5.80
CA LEU A 79 6.52 17.36 -6.03
C LEU A 79 6.16 15.92 -6.39
N SER A 80 6.91 15.30 -7.31
CA SER A 80 6.69 13.91 -7.74
C SER A 80 6.86 12.95 -6.56
N LEU A 81 7.87 13.13 -5.70
CA LEU A 81 8.02 12.33 -4.48
C LEU A 81 6.85 12.48 -3.49
N HIS A 82 6.37 13.69 -3.25
CA HIS A 82 5.21 13.91 -2.37
C HIS A 82 3.92 13.30 -2.95
N ARG A 83 3.76 13.38 -4.27
CA ARG A 83 2.64 12.75 -4.99
C ARG A 83 2.70 11.23 -4.90
N ALA A 84 3.90 10.64 -5.06
CA ALA A 84 4.14 9.22 -4.88
C ALA A 84 3.81 8.76 -3.45
N LEU A 85 4.25 9.51 -2.42
CA LEU A 85 3.95 9.18 -1.02
C LEU A 85 2.45 9.22 -0.73
N THR A 86 1.76 10.25 -1.21
CA THR A 86 0.32 10.41 -0.97
C THR A 86 -0.46 9.25 -1.58
N ASN A 87 -0.18 8.91 -2.83
CA ASN A 87 -0.85 7.80 -3.52
C ASN A 87 -0.39 6.44 -3.02
N GLY A 88 0.85 6.32 -2.53
CA GLY A 88 1.32 5.13 -1.83
C GLY A 88 0.51 4.84 -0.57
N LYS A 89 0.16 5.88 0.22
CA LYS A 89 -0.71 5.71 1.39
C LYS A 89 -2.12 5.27 0.98
N HIS A 90 -2.64 5.77 -0.15
CA HIS A 90 -3.90 5.30 -0.71
C HIS A 90 -3.81 3.83 -1.13
N LEU A 91 -2.72 3.42 -1.79
CA LEU A 91 -2.49 2.01 -2.15
C LEU A 91 -2.45 1.11 -0.92
N LEU A 92 -1.75 1.51 0.14
CA LEU A 92 -1.71 0.73 1.38
C LEU A 92 -3.11 0.53 1.96
N TRP A 93 -3.90 1.60 2.00
CA TRP A 93 -5.29 1.51 2.46
C TRP A 93 -6.14 0.60 1.55
N LEU A 94 -6.02 0.75 0.22
CA LEU A 94 -6.76 -0.07 -0.74
C LEU A 94 -6.40 -1.55 -0.62
N VAL A 95 -5.11 -1.88 -0.52
CA VAL A 95 -4.61 -3.24 -0.31
C VAL A 95 -5.22 -3.86 0.94
N GLU A 96 -5.22 -3.15 2.08
CA GLU A 96 -5.85 -3.63 3.31
C GLU A 96 -7.33 -3.97 3.09
N ARG A 97 -8.08 -3.08 2.45
CA ARG A 97 -9.53 -3.26 2.23
C ARG A 97 -9.82 -4.37 1.22
N MET A 98 -9.02 -4.49 0.17
CA MET A 98 -9.15 -5.57 -0.81
C MET A 98 -8.82 -6.94 -0.19
N ILE A 99 -7.82 -7.02 0.69
CA ILE A 99 -7.50 -8.24 1.45
C ILE A 99 -8.68 -8.61 2.38
N GLU A 100 -9.22 -7.65 3.12
CA GLU A 100 -10.35 -7.87 4.03
C GLU A 100 -11.61 -8.37 3.31
N LEU A 101 -11.84 -7.88 2.09
CA LEU A 101 -12.94 -8.33 1.23
C LEU A 101 -12.60 -9.58 0.42
N ARG A 102 -11.36 -10.08 0.50
CA ARG A 102 -10.82 -11.20 -0.28
C ARG A 102 -11.04 -11.00 -1.78
N VAL A 103 -10.61 -9.86 -2.29
CA VAL A 103 -10.72 -9.45 -3.70
C VAL A 103 -9.44 -8.79 -4.21
N ALA A 104 -8.29 -9.06 -3.58
CA ALA A 104 -7.00 -8.47 -3.96
C ALA A 104 -6.22 -9.31 -5.00
N ASP A 105 -6.87 -10.25 -5.69
CA ASP A 105 -6.22 -11.09 -6.71
C ASP A 105 -5.62 -10.23 -7.84
N CYS A 106 -6.35 -9.21 -8.32
CA CYS A 106 -5.81 -8.28 -9.31
C CYS A 106 -4.67 -7.41 -8.75
N ALA A 107 -4.75 -7.01 -7.47
CA ALA A 107 -3.72 -6.20 -6.85
C ALA A 107 -2.41 -6.98 -6.72
N VAL A 108 -2.48 -8.28 -6.41
CA VAL A 108 -1.29 -9.15 -6.40
C VAL A 108 -0.69 -9.22 -7.80
N LYS A 109 -1.51 -9.48 -8.83
CA LYS A 109 -1.05 -9.56 -10.21
C LYS A 109 -0.37 -8.26 -10.65
N GLU A 110 -1.09 -7.14 -10.58
CA GLU A 110 -0.62 -5.81 -10.98
C GLU A 110 0.61 -5.36 -10.19
N TRP A 111 0.74 -5.75 -8.92
CA TRP A 111 1.92 -5.43 -8.11
C TRP A 111 3.13 -6.30 -8.48
N SER A 112 2.91 -7.53 -8.96
CA SER A 112 3.97 -8.49 -9.31
C SER A 112 4.55 -8.29 -10.72
N GLU A 113 3.75 -7.78 -11.66
CA GLU A 113 4.11 -7.67 -13.09
C GLU A 113 4.71 -6.30 -13.47
N GLN A 114 5.67 -5.76 -12.70
CA GLN A 114 6.16 -4.37 -12.93
C GLN A 114 7.70 -4.24 -12.86
N PRO A 115 8.43 -4.66 -13.91
CA PRO A 115 9.89 -4.52 -13.96
C PRO A 115 10.35 -3.06 -14.01
N ALA A 116 9.66 -2.20 -14.78
CA ALA A 116 9.99 -0.77 -14.87
C ALA A 116 9.85 -0.08 -13.52
N PHE A 117 8.72 -0.29 -12.84
CA PHE A 117 8.46 0.27 -11.52
C PHE A 117 9.52 -0.14 -10.48
N THR A 118 9.95 -1.41 -10.53
CA THR A 118 11.01 -1.91 -9.64
C THR A 118 12.35 -1.21 -9.93
N ALA A 119 12.69 -1.04 -11.21
CA ALA A 119 13.89 -0.31 -11.60
C ALA A 119 13.85 1.15 -11.15
N ASP A 120 12.68 1.81 -11.24
CA ASP A 120 12.50 3.19 -10.80
C ASP A 120 12.60 3.32 -9.28
N LEU A 121 12.03 2.39 -8.51
CA LEU A 121 12.23 2.32 -7.06
C LEU A 121 13.71 2.13 -6.69
N GLN A 122 14.40 1.21 -7.37
CA GLN A 122 15.84 0.97 -7.14
C GLN A 122 16.69 2.20 -7.48
N ARG A 123 16.34 2.92 -8.56
CA ARG A 123 17.03 4.16 -8.94
C ARG A 123 16.74 5.27 -7.95
N ALA A 124 15.47 5.51 -7.63
CA ALA A 124 15.02 6.54 -6.70
C ALA A 124 15.62 6.37 -5.31
N PHE A 125 15.76 5.12 -4.83
CA PHE A 125 16.27 4.86 -3.49
C PHE A 125 17.80 4.74 -3.39
N ARG A 126 18.52 4.80 -4.52
CA ARG A 126 19.98 4.73 -4.55
C ARG A 126 20.66 5.96 -3.95
N GLU A 127 20.11 7.15 -4.17
CA GLU A 127 20.84 8.40 -3.94
C GLU A 127 20.62 9.06 -2.58
N ASP A 128 19.90 8.41 -1.64
CA ASP A 128 19.57 8.89 -0.27
C ASP A 128 18.90 10.27 -0.15
N ALA A 129 18.86 11.09 -1.21
CA ALA A 129 18.27 12.43 -1.27
C ALA A 129 16.78 12.41 -0.93
N TRP A 130 16.07 11.35 -1.32
CA TRP A 130 14.67 11.13 -1.00
C TRP A 130 14.39 11.08 0.52
N ARG A 131 15.36 10.67 1.36
CA ARG A 131 15.18 10.52 2.82
C ARG A 131 14.85 11.85 3.48
N ASN A 132 15.37 12.94 2.95
CA ASN A 132 15.13 14.30 3.45
C ASN A 132 13.81 14.90 2.97
N ILE A 133 13.20 14.33 1.92
CA ILE A 133 11.96 14.84 1.30
C ILE A 133 10.76 14.04 1.79
N VAL A 134 10.80 12.71 1.64
CA VAL A 134 9.70 11.78 1.96
C VAL A 134 10.22 10.51 2.64
N PRO A 135 10.67 10.57 3.91
CA PRO A 135 11.26 9.40 4.60
C PRO A 135 10.29 8.20 4.71
N GLY A 136 8.98 8.43 4.61
CA GLY A 136 7.96 7.38 4.72
C GLY A 136 7.67 6.59 3.45
N LEU A 137 8.17 7.00 2.27
CA LEU A 137 7.80 6.38 0.99
C LEU A 137 8.21 4.89 0.90
N PRO A 138 9.47 4.49 1.17
CA PRO A 138 9.83 3.08 1.12
C PRO A 138 9.05 2.23 2.13
N ALA A 139 8.81 2.75 3.34
CA ALA A 139 8.05 2.03 4.36
C ALA A 139 6.61 1.71 3.90
N VAL A 140 5.99 2.61 3.14
CA VAL A 140 4.66 2.40 2.56
C VAL A 140 4.69 1.31 1.47
N VAL A 141 5.65 1.37 0.55
CA VAL A 141 5.82 0.36 -0.52
C VAL A 141 6.11 -1.03 0.05
N LEU A 142 6.99 -1.11 1.05
CA LEU A 142 7.29 -2.33 1.82
C LEU A 142 6.04 -2.91 2.47
N ARG A 143 5.22 -2.06 3.10
CA ARG A 143 3.98 -2.51 3.77
C ARG A 143 2.94 -3.04 2.80
N CYS A 144 2.75 -2.40 1.64
CA CYS A 144 1.87 -2.91 0.58
C CYS A 144 2.32 -4.32 0.16
N THR A 145 3.62 -4.46 -0.12
CA THR A 145 4.21 -5.72 -0.56
C THR A 145 4.07 -6.81 0.50
N SER A 146 4.44 -6.53 1.75
CA SER A 146 4.34 -7.49 2.85
C SER A 146 2.90 -7.95 3.06
N LYS A 147 1.91 -7.05 2.98
CA LYS A 147 0.50 -7.42 3.13
C LYS A 147 0.01 -8.32 2.00
N LEU A 148 0.35 -8.00 0.75
CA LEU A 148 0.00 -8.83 -0.41
C LEU A 148 0.66 -10.21 -0.31
N ALA A 149 1.97 -10.25 -0.03
CA ALA A 149 2.73 -11.49 0.14
C ALA A 149 2.14 -12.39 1.25
N ASN A 150 1.83 -11.79 2.41
CA ASN A 150 1.26 -12.52 3.53
C ASN A 150 -0.16 -13.03 3.24
N ALA A 151 -0.98 -12.23 2.56
CA ALA A 151 -2.34 -12.64 2.20
C ALA A 151 -2.35 -13.83 1.22
N VAL A 152 -1.38 -13.85 0.29
CA VAL A 152 -1.15 -14.98 -0.62
C VAL A 152 -0.62 -16.20 0.13
N ALA A 153 0.40 -16.04 0.98
CA ALA A 153 0.97 -17.14 1.76
C ALA A 153 -0.06 -17.78 2.72
N ALA A 154 -0.96 -16.97 3.27
CA ALA A 154 -2.06 -17.43 4.12
C ALA A 154 -3.24 -18.06 3.34
N GLY A 155 -3.18 -18.11 2.01
CA GLY A 155 -4.28 -18.62 1.16
C GLY A 155 -5.56 -17.77 1.23
N THR A 156 -5.46 -16.52 1.69
CA THR A 156 -6.60 -15.60 1.79
C THR A 156 -7.02 -15.10 0.41
N ILE A 157 -6.05 -15.02 -0.51
CA ILE A 157 -6.14 -14.56 -1.91
C ILE A 157 -5.53 -15.63 -2.82
N LEU A 158 -6.12 -15.84 -3.99
CA LEU A 158 -5.60 -16.76 -4.99
C LEU A 158 -4.70 -15.97 -5.95
N ALA A 159 -3.42 -16.31 -5.97
CA ALA A 159 -2.46 -15.74 -6.93
C ALA A 159 -1.89 -16.85 -7.81
N ALA A 160 -1.56 -16.55 -9.06
CA ALA A 160 -0.87 -17.51 -9.89
C ALA A 160 0.52 -17.77 -9.29
N ARG A 161 1.02 -19.01 -9.40
CA ARG A 161 2.30 -19.42 -8.79
C ARG A 161 3.48 -18.52 -9.19
N GLN A 162 3.42 -17.91 -10.37
CA GLN A 162 4.44 -16.98 -10.89
C GLN A 162 4.44 -15.63 -10.13
N ASP A 163 3.27 -15.11 -9.78
CA ASP A 163 3.10 -13.85 -9.04
C ASP A 163 3.72 -13.96 -7.62
N ILE A 164 3.60 -15.13 -7.00
CA ILE A 164 4.16 -15.44 -5.66
C ILE A 164 5.69 -15.33 -5.65
N VAL A 165 6.33 -15.80 -6.73
CA VAL A 165 7.79 -15.79 -6.88
C VAL A 165 8.29 -14.35 -7.06
N TYR A 166 7.59 -13.53 -7.84
CA TYR A 166 7.99 -12.13 -8.08
C TYR A 166 7.83 -11.23 -6.86
N VAL A 167 6.71 -11.33 -6.14
CA VAL A 167 6.50 -10.57 -4.89
C VAL A 167 7.59 -10.89 -3.85
N SER A 168 8.07 -12.14 -3.84
CA SER A 168 9.17 -12.59 -2.98
C SER A 168 10.57 -12.22 -3.52
N PHE A 169 10.74 -12.11 -4.84
CA PHE A 169 12.02 -11.82 -5.50
C PHE A 169 12.37 -10.33 -5.53
N VAL A 170 11.39 -9.46 -5.82
CA VAL A 170 11.55 -7.99 -5.82
C VAL A 170 12.10 -7.48 -4.47
N PHE A 171 11.86 -8.21 -3.37
CA PHE A 171 12.29 -7.84 -2.02
C PHE A 171 13.49 -8.59 -1.43
N LYS A 172 14.07 -9.58 -2.12
CA LYS A 172 15.40 -10.09 -1.73
C LYS A 172 16.55 -9.19 -2.21
N HIS A 173 16.26 -8.27 -3.13
CA HIS A 173 17.24 -7.45 -3.85
C HIS A 173 16.91 -5.94 -3.82
N THR A 174 16.05 -5.52 -2.90
CA THR A 174 15.94 -4.13 -2.41
C THR A 174 16.46 -4.10 -0.97
#